data_AF-A0A0Q6A4A0-F1
#
_entry.id   AF-A0A0Q6A4A0-F1
#
_cell.length_a   1.000
_cell.length_b   1.000
_cell.length_c   1.000
_cell.angle_alpha   90.00
_cell.angle_beta   90.00
_cell.angle_gamma   90.00
#
_symmetry.space_group_name_H-M   'P 1'
#
loop_
_entity.id
_entity.type
_entity.pdbx_description
1 polymer ?
#
loop_
_entity_poly.entity_id
_entity_poly.type
_entity_poly.pdbx_seq_one_letter_code
_entity_poly.pdbx_strand_id
1 'polypeptide(L)'
;MRHFVTAAALIALLAPTAVATAQDAAPAAAPVTDPAAAKAAEKAARAAAKAEEKKQRELRAKYGDGPYPDQIAAYVGARPEKLRPLYQSLYTGGERNAVLNFQRLGLAAFEAGLYKDAAWAFDQALGRIEAVYADNPQAATARSVFHNEANKDYKGEPYERAMAYYYRGLLYLQAGDYGNAHAAFKEAERQDTLSDGEEFQADFAMMNYLRGWSLHCQGRDTAAREFFDLATKNEKALTLPGEGDNVLFIAELGNGPVKARDGAQAQKLLFQGGADYPETLATITHSAGGSPATLAMLPASSVTYQATTRGGRAIDGLMNGKANWKQGTDSLGTALMTQGLTSTDASGGYMALAGLAFSMFSSAMKTRADIRMWDGLPDRLMVATAKATAPDWTYSVAYAGEKGPVELTGQTMRADPKACSIVWMRSRPVAYGKTIVGEDDGVAASQARKKPVIDKNRAFRTALEGQVL
;
A
#
# COMPACT_ATOMS: atom_id res chain seq x y z
N MET A 1 20.23 -29.07 1.78
CA MET A 1 19.83 -30.38 2.35
C MET A 1 18.34 -30.55 2.12
N ARG A 2 17.96 -31.60 1.37
CA ARG A 2 16.57 -31.93 1.01
C ARG A 2 16.02 -32.87 2.07
N HIS A 3 14.86 -32.56 2.67
CA HIS A 3 14.07 -33.55 3.38
C HIS A 3 12.63 -33.57 2.87
N PHE A 4 12.22 -34.79 2.54
CA PHE A 4 10.91 -35.24 2.10
C PHE A 4 9.89 -35.12 3.24
N VAL A 5 8.65 -34.74 2.91
CA VAL A 5 7.48 -34.92 3.79
C VAL A 5 6.63 -36.04 3.21
N THR A 6 6.56 -37.15 3.93
CA THR A 6 5.63 -38.26 3.73
C THR A 6 4.40 -38.12 4.62
N ALA A 7 3.31 -38.75 4.18
CA ALA A 7 1.93 -38.57 4.61
C ALA A 7 1.54 -39.28 5.92
N ALA A 8 0.43 -38.78 6.48
CA ALA A 8 -0.65 -39.46 7.21
C ALA A 8 -0.36 -40.12 8.57
N ALA A 9 -1.02 -39.60 9.62
CA ALA A 9 -1.63 -40.41 10.68
C ALA A 9 -2.71 -39.61 11.42
N LEU A 10 -3.94 -40.12 11.37
CA LEU A 10 -5.10 -39.69 12.15
C LEU A 10 -4.97 -40.33 13.54
N ILE A 11 -4.92 -39.53 14.61
CA ILE A 11 -4.97 -40.05 16.00
C ILE A 11 -6.31 -39.63 16.61
N ALA A 12 -7.16 -40.62 16.83
CA ALA A 12 -8.40 -40.51 17.60
C ALA A 12 -8.07 -40.62 19.10
N LEU A 13 -8.53 -39.65 19.90
CA LEU A 13 -8.46 -39.69 21.36
C LEU A 13 -9.59 -40.55 21.92
N LEU A 14 -9.21 -41.63 22.62
CA LEU A 14 -10.07 -42.46 23.46
C LEU A 14 -10.16 -41.85 24.87
N ALA A 15 -11.38 -41.62 25.37
CA ALA A 15 -11.65 -41.30 26.77
C ALA A 15 -12.20 -42.56 27.50
N PRO A 16 -11.98 -42.70 28.83
CA PRO A 16 -12.32 -43.91 29.57
C PRO A 16 -13.81 -43.99 29.91
N THR A 17 -14.35 -45.20 29.84
CA THR A 17 -15.72 -45.56 30.17
C THR A 17 -15.90 -45.76 31.69
N ALA A 18 -16.77 -44.96 32.31
CA ALA A 18 -17.27 -45.23 33.65
C ALA A 18 -18.40 -46.27 33.57
N VAL A 19 -18.26 -47.36 34.33
CA VAL A 19 -19.25 -48.42 34.48
C VAL A 19 -20.33 -47.95 35.46
N ALA A 20 -21.55 -47.75 34.97
CA ALA A 20 -22.74 -47.58 35.80
C ALA A 20 -23.49 -48.92 35.89
N THR A 21 -23.80 -49.33 37.12
CA THR A 21 -24.55 -50.53 37.46
C THR A 21 -25.99 -50.46 36.92
N ALA A 22 -26.41 -51.55 36.28
CA ALA A 22 -27.75 -51.75 35.77
C ALA A 22 -28.79 -51.81 36.90
N GLN A 23 -29.75 -50.89 36.86
CA GLN A 23 -31.08 -51.08 37.44
C GLN A 23 -32.08 -51.15 36.28
N ASP A 24 -32.93 -52.17 36.32
CA ASP A 24 -33.94 -52.49 35.32
C ASP A 24 -34.80 -51.28 34.98
N ALA A 25 -34.58 -50.72 33.79
CA ALA A 25 -35.51 -49.82 33.12
C ALA A 25 -35.84 -50.43 31.75
N ALA A 26 -37.13 -50.64 31.53
CA ALA A 26 -37.73 -51.09 30.27
C ALA A 26 -37.14 -50.32 29.07
N PRO A 27 -37.08 -50.93 27.86
CA PRO A 27 -36.47 -50.28 26.70
C PRO A 27 -37.19 -48.96 26.43
N ALA A 28 -36.48 -47.85 26.63
CA ALA A 28 -36.97 -46.54 26.24
C ALA A 28 -37.14 -46.57 24.72
N ALA A 29 -38.40 -46.53 24.28
CA ALA A 29 -38.74 -46.41 22.88
C ALA A 29 -37.99 -45.21 22.29
N ALA A 30 -37.34 -45.42 21.14
CA ALA A 30 -36.82 -44.33 20.33
C ALA A 30 -37.91 -43.24 20.19
N PRO A 31 -37.56 -41.93 20.22
CA PRO A 31 -38.58 -40.89 20.12
C PRO A 31 -39.32 -41.10 18.81
N VAL A 32 -40.59 -41.53 18.92
CA VAL A 32 -41.51 -41.57 17.79
C VAL A 32 -41.73 -40.11 17.42
N THR A 33 -40.96 -39.63 16.45
CA THR A 33 -41.22 -38.34 15.83
C THR A 33 -42.64 -38.41 15.28
N ASP A 34 -43.56 -37.62 15.85
CA ASP A 34 -44.94 -37.54 15.40
C ASP A 34 -44.93 -37.41 13.86
N PRO A 35 -45.52 -38.36 13.11
CA PRO A 35 -45.53 -38.34 11.65
C PRO A 35 -46.12 -37.04 11.09
N ALA A 36 -47.04 -36.39 11.81
CA ALA A 36 -47.58 -35.10 11.45
C ALA A 36 -46.56 -33.96 11.65
N ALA A 37 -45.81 -33.98 12.76
CA ALA A 37 -44.71 -33.03 13.00
C ALA A 37 -43.57 -33.20 12.00
N ALA A 38 -43.20 -34.45 11.64
CA ALA A 38 -42.20 -34.73 10.62
C ALA A 38 -42.62 -34.21 9.24
N LYS A 39 -43.89 -34.42 8.86
CA LYS A 39 -44.45 -33.93 7.59
C LYS A 39 -44.58 -32.41 7.56
N ALA A 40 -44.88 -31.78 8.69
CA ALA A 40 -44.90 -30.32 8.84
C ALA A 40 -43.48 -29.73 8.70
N ALA A 41 -42.48 -30.33 9.34
CA ALA A 41 -41.08 -29.94 9.23
C ALA A 41 -40.56 -30.08 7.79
N GLU A 42 -40.91 -31.17 7.11
CA GLU A 42 -40.55 -31.39 5.69
C GLU A 42 -41.20 -30.32 4.78
N LYS A 43 -42.48 -30.01 4.99
CA LYS A 43 -43.18 -28.95 4.24
C LYS A 43 -42.55 -27.57 4.49
N ALA A 44 -42.17 -27.28 5.74
CA ALA A 44 -41.48 -26.04 6.09
C ALA A 44 -40.09 -25.95 5.44
N ALA A 45 -39.30 -27.03 5.45
CA ALA A 45 -38.00 -27.10 4.80
C ALA A 45 -38.10 -26.90 3.28
N ARG A 46 -39.08 -27.54 2.62
CA ARG A 46 -39.35 -27.35 1.18
C ARG A 46 -39.77 -25.91 0.86
N ALA A 47 -40.58 -25.29 1.71
CA ALA A 47 -40.98 -23.89 1.56
C ALA A 47 -39.79 -22.93 1.73
N ALA A 48 -38.94 -23.16 2.72
CA ALA A 48 -37.72 -22.41 2.96
C ALA A 48 -36.74 -22.54 1.78
N ALA A 49 -36.53 -23.75 1.25
CA ALA A 49 -35.68 -23.97 0.08
C ALA A 49 -36.16 -23.21 -1.17
N LYS A 50 -37.47 -23.21 -1.42
CA LYS A 50 -38.07 -22.43 -2.54
C LYS A 50 -37.93 -20.92 -2.33
N ALA A 51 -38.09 -20.45 -1.10
CA ALA A 51 -37.90 -19.03 -0.76
C ALA A 51 -36.44 -18.62 -0.99
N GLU A 52 -35.48 -19.45 -0.58
CA GLU A 52 -34.05 -19.21 -0.80
C GLU A 52 -33.71 -19.24 -2.29
N GLU A 53 -34.22 -20.21 -3.07
CA GLU A 53 -34.01 -20.25 -4.52
C GLU A 53 -34.55 -18.99 -5.21
N LYS A 54 -35.74 -18.52 -4.81
CA LYS A 54 -36.32 -17.27 -5.31
C LYS A 54 -35.43 -16.08 -4.96
N LYS A 55 -34.98 -15.96 -3.71
CA LYS A 55 -34.05 -14.93 -3.25
C LYS A 55 -32.77 -14.94 -4.08
N GLN A 56 -32.16 -16.11 -4.27
CA GLN A 56 -30.92 -16.27 -5.06
C GLN A 56 -31.11 -15.89 -6.53
N ARG A 57 -32.26 -16.23 -7.13
CA ARG A 57 -32.59 -15.82 -8.50
C ARG A 57 -32.72 -14.30 -8.62
N GLU A 58 -33.40 -13.66 -7.67
CA GLU A 58 -33.55 -12.19 -7.62
C GLU A 58 -32.19 -11.49 -7.43
N LEU A 59 -31.34 -12.02 -6.54
CA LEU A 59 -29.99 -11.53 -6.32
C LEU A 59 -29.13 -11.67 -7.58
N ARG A 60 -29.16 -12.82 -8.27
CA ARG A 60 -28.44 -13.03 -9.53
C ARG A 60 -28.90 -12.09 -10.64
N ALA A 61 -30.21 -11.87 -10.74
CA ALA A 61 -30.76 -10.94 -11.72
C ALA A 61 -30.28 -9.50 -11.49
N LYS A 62 -30.11 -9.08 -10.22
CA LYS A 62 -29.72 -7.71 -9.86
C LYS A 62 -28.21 -7.49 -9.77
N TYR A 63 -27.46 -8.47 -9.28
CA TYR A 63 -26.04 -8.35 -8.93
C TYR A 63 -25.12 -9.33 -9.68
N GLY A 64 -25.66 -10.13 -10.60
CA GLY A 64 -24.91 -11.17 -11.30
C GLY A 64 -24.35 -12.23 -10.34
N ASP A 65 -23.07 -12.54 -10.47
CA ASP A 65 -22.36 -13.51 -9.61
C ASP A 65 -21.95 -12.94 -8.24
N GLY A 66 -22.45 -11.75 -7.88
CA GLY A 66 -22.17 -11.12 -6.60
C GLY A 66 -20.87 -10.29 -6.57
N PRO A 67 -20.51 -9.75 -5.39
CA PRO A 67 -21.01 -10.16 -4.09
C PRO A 67 -22.41 -9.62 -3.80
N TYR A 68 -23.19 -10.37 -3.02
CA TYR A 68 -24.54 -9.98 -2.62
C TYR A 68 -24.54 -9.12 -1.35
N PRO A 69 -25.57 -8.29 -1.13
CA PRO A 69 -25.62 -7.38 0.02
C PRO A 69 -25.42 -8.06 1.39
N ASP A 70 -25.96 -9.26 1.57
CA ASP A 70 -25.80 -10.04 2.80
C ASP A 70 -24.36 -10.55 2.98
N GLN A 71 -23.71 -11.00 1.91
CA GLN A 71 -22.30 -11.39 1.93
C GLN A 71 -21.39 -10.20 2.28
N ILE A 72 -21.65 -9.04 1.66
CA ILE A 72 -20.91 -7.80 1.96
C ILE A 72 -21.10 -7.43 3.44
N ALA A 73 -22.34 -7.43 3.92
CA ALA A 73 -22.64 -7.07 5.30
C ALA A 73 -22.00 -8.03 6.31
N ALA A 74 -22.04 -9.35 6.05
CA ALA A 74 -21.39 -10.35 6.90
C ALA A 74 -19.87 -10.16 6.93
N TYR A 75 -19.24 -10.02 5.76
CA TYR A 75 -17.80 -9.80 5.66
C TYR A 75 -17.34 -8.52 6.36
N VAL A 76 -18.04 -7.40 6.11
CA VAL A 76 -17.69 -6.08 6.67
C VAL A 76 -18.01 -6.00 8.16
N GLY A 77 -19.12 -6.59 8.60
CA GLY A 77 -19.56 -6.59 10.00
C GLY A 77 -18.54 -7.21 10.95
N ALA A 78 -17.79 -8.21 10.47
CA ALA A 78 -16.73 -8.89 11.21
C ALA A 78 -15.41 -8.10 11.31
N ARG A 79 -15.31 -6.89 10.72
CA ARG A 79 -14.07 -6.10 10.67
C ARG A 79 -14.13 -4.88 11.59
N PRO A 80 -12.96 -4.35 12.03
CA PRO A 80 -12.87 -3.15 12.86
C PRO A 80 -13.64 -1.97 12.26
N GLU A 81 -14.45 -1.30 13.07
CA GLU A 81 -15.40 -0.27 12.60
C GLU A 81 -14.75 0.80 11.73
N LYS A 82 -13.58 1.31 12.16
CA LYS A 82 -12.80 2.34 11.44
C LYS A 82 -12.36 1.90 10.04
N LEU A 83 -12.17 0.60 9.81
CA LEU A 83 -11.67 0.05 8.54
C LEU A 83 -12.78 -0.54 7.66
N ARG A 84 -14.02 -0.63 8.15
CA ARG A 84 -15.16 -1.22 7.41
C ARG A 84 -15.32 -0.68 5.99
N PRO A 85 -15.20 0.64 5.72
CA PRO A 85 -15.29 1.16 4.35
C PRO A 85 -14.22 0.57 3.42
N LEU A 86 -12.99 0.37 3.90
CA LEU A 86 -11.88 -0.17 3.11
C LEU A 86 -12.02 -1.66 2.89
N TYR A 87 -12.46 -2.40 3.91
CA TYR A 87 -12.81 -3.81 3.76
C TYR A 87 -13.96 -4.01 2.77
N GLN A 88 -14.96 -3.13 2.77
CA GLN A 88 -16.00 -3.13 1.76
C GLN A 88 -15.42 -2.92 0.36
N SER A 89 -14.61 -1.88 0.16
CA SER A 89 -13.95 -1.60 -1.14
C SER A 89 -13.07 -2.76 -1.62
N LEU A 90 -12.33 -3.41 -0.71
CA LEU A 90 -11.54 -4.61 -0.99
C LEU A 90 -12.43 -5.75 -1.51
N TYR A 91 -13.49 -6.06 -0.78
CA TYR A 91 -14.37 -7.20 -1.06
C TYR A 91 -15.19 -6.99 -2.35
N THR A 92 -15.71 -5.78 -2.57
CA THR A 92 -16.49 -5.43 -3.76
C THR A 92 -15.60 -5.20 -4.98
N GLY A 93 -14.43 -4.58 -4.80
CA GLY A 93 -13.49 -4.26 -5.87
C GLY A 93 -12.84 -5.49 -6.50
N GLY A 94 -12.81 -6.61 -5.78
CA GLY A 94 -12.31 -7.88 -6.30
C GLY A 94 -10.80 -7.87 -6.57
N GLU A 95 -10.34 -8.91 -7.24
CA GLU A 95 -8.90 -9.17 -7.42
C GLU A 95 -8.23 -8.11 -8.32
N ARG A 96 -9.00 -7.48 -9.23
CA ARG A 96 -8.48 -6.45 -10.14
C ARG A 96 -7.89 -5.24 -9.41
N ASN A 97 -8.46 -4.88 -8.26
CA ASN A 97 -8.00 -3.76 -7.45
C ASN A 97 -7.41 -4.21 -6.11
N ALA A 98 -7.11 -5.50 -5.96
CA ALA A 98 -6.68 -6.06 -4.68
C ALA A 98 -5.43 -5.37 -4.15
N VAL A 99 -4.37 -5.21 -4.96
CA VAL A 99 -3.12 -4.57 -4.51
C VAL A 99 -3.37 -3.16 -3.98
N LEU A 100 -4.12 -2.34 -4.73
CA LEU A 100 -4.44 -0.97 -4.32
C LEU A 100 -5.28 -0.94 -3.03
N ASN A 101 -6.32 -1.77 -2.96
CA ASN A 101 -7.17 -1.82 -1.79
C ASN A 101 -6.42 -2.35 -0.56
N PHE A 102 -5.50 -3.29 -0.72
CA PHE A 102 -4.62 -3.76 0.35
C PHE A 102 -3.62 -2.70 0.79
N GLN A 103 -3.03 -1.93 -0.13
CA GLN A 103 -2.16 -0.80 0.20
C GLN A 103 -2.90 0.27 1.01
N ARG A 104 -4.10 0.67 0.56
CA ARG A 104 -4.97 1.62 1.29
C ARG A 104 -5.37 1.08 2.66
N LEU A 105 -5.80 -0.18 2.71
CA LEU A 105 -6.17 -0.85 3.97
C LEU A 105 -4.99 -0.93 4.93
N GLY A 106 -3.80 -1.28 4.45
CA GLY A 106 -2.60 -1.42 5.24
C GLY A 106 -2.19 -0.11 5.92
N LEU A 107 -2.20 1.00 5.17
CA LEU A 107 -1.87 2.31 5.73
C LEU A 107 -2.93 2.81 6.72
N ALA A 108 -4.22 2.66 6.39
CA ALA A 108 -5.28 3.03 7.33
C ALA A 108 -5.26 2.17 8.61
N ALA A 109 -4.93 0.87 8.50
CA ALA A 109 -4.76 0.00 9.64
C ALA A 109 -3.52 0.38 10.48
N PHE A 110 -2.42 0.76 9.82
CA PHE A 110 -1.21 1.26 10.47
C PHE A 110 -1.51 2.51 11.31
N GLU A 111 -2.17 3.50 10.71
CA GLU A 111 -2.64 4.72 11.38
C GLU A 111 -3.61 4.44 12.55
N ALA A 112 -4.48 3.43 12.38
CA ALA A 112 -5.42 3.03 13.43
C ALA A 112 -4.77 2.24 14.59
N GLY A 113 -3.46 1.95 14.54
CA GLY A 113 -2.77 1.10 15.51
C GLY A 113 -3.10 -0.40 15.39
N LEU A 114 -3.74 -0.80 14.29
CA LEU A 114 -4.14 -2.18 13.99
C LEU A 114 -3.00 -2.88 13.23
N TYR A 115 -1.85 -3.05 13.89
CA TYR A 115 -0.60 -3.47 13.24
C TYR A 115 -0.65 -4.87 12.63
N LYS A 116 -1.46 -5.79 13.18
CA LYS A 116 -1.66 -7.13 12.59
C LYS A 116 -2.43 -7.05 11.27
N ASP A 117 -3.53 -6.30 11.24
CA ASP A 117 -4.28 -6.02 10.01
C ASP A 117 -3.39 -5.31 8.98
N ALA A 118 -2.58 -4.34 9.41
CA ALA A 118 -1.66 -3.61 8.56
C ALA A 118 -0.62 -4.54 7.91
N ALA A 119 0.06 -5.36 8.73
CA ALA A 119 1.05 -6.32 8.26
C ALA A 119 0.44 -7.31 7.26
N TRP A 120 -0.72 -7.89 7.60
CA TRP A 120 -1.42 -8.80 6.70
C TRP A 120 -1.78 -8.12 5.38
N ALA A 121 -2.34 -6.91 5.41
CA ALA A 121 -2.74 -6.20 4.19
C ALA A 121 -1.52 -5.92 3.29
N PHE A 122 -0.42 -5.45 3.86
CA PHE A 122 0.82 -5.26 3.09
C PHE A 122 1.38 -6.59 2.56
N ASP A 123 1.36 -7.67 3.33
CA ASP A 123 1.79 -9.00 2.87
C ASP A 123 0.92 -9.48 1.68
N GLN A 124 -0.39 -9.23 1.72
CA GLN A 124 -1.30 -9.54 0.61
C GLN A 124 -1.06 -8.69 -0.64
N ALA A 125 -0.68 -7.41 -0.48
CA ALA A 125 -0.30 -6.55 -1.58
C ALA A 125 1.02 -7.00 -2.21
N LEU A 126 2.05 -7.19 -1.38
CA LEU A 126 3.40 -7.56 -1.80
C LEU A 126 3.45 -8.93 -2.48
N GLY A 127 2.79 -9.95 -1.92
CA GLY A 127 2.71 -11.27 -2.55
C GLY A 127 2.08 -11.22 -3.95
N ARG A 128 1.13 -10.31 -4.18
CA ARG A 128 0.51 -10.08 -5.51
C ARG A 128 1.40 -9.28 -6.46
N ILE A 129 2.24 -8.39 -5.94
CA ILE A 129 3.23 -7.64 -6.71
C ILE A 129 4.32 -8.60 -7.19
N GLU A 130 4.87 -9.40 -6.29
CA GLU A 130 5.96 -10.35 -6.53
C GLU A 130 5.55 -11.52 -7.44
N ALA A 131 4.30 -11.99 -7.37
CA ALA A 131 3.83 -13.13 -8.18
C ALA A 131 4.00 -12.92 -9.70
N VAL A 132 4.08 -11.68 -10.18
CA VAL A 132 4.31 -11.34 -11.60
C VAL A 132 5.77 -11.57 -12.02
N TYR A 133 6.69 -11.52 -11.06
CA TYR A 133 8.14 -11.65 -11.26
C TYR A 133 8.66 -13.06 -10.98
N ALA A 134 7.78 -14.02 -10.68
CA ALA A 134 8.17 -15.41 -10.51
C ALA A 134 8.82 -15.94 -11.81
N ASP A 135 9.86 -16.76 -11.69
CA ASP A 135 10.48 -17.43 -12.84
C ASP A 135 9.69 -18.67 -13.23
N ASN A 136 8.54 -18.46 -13.86
CA ASN A 136 7.76 -19.55 -14.43
C ASN A 136 7.09 -19.13 -15.76
N PRO A 137 6.67 -20.09 -16.61
CA PRO A 137 6.05 -19.80 -17.90
C PRO A 137 4.76 -18.97 -17.81
N GLN A 138 4.03 -19.07 -16.69
CA GLN A 138 2.83 -18.28 -16.44
C GLN A 138 3.16 -16.81 -16.17
N ALA A 139 4.24 -16.54 -15.44
CA ALA A 139 4.76 -15.20 -15.21
C ALA A 139 5.37 -14.58 -16.48
N ALA A 140 6.03 -15.37 -17.34
CA ALA A 140 6.47 -14.92 -18.65
C ALA A 140 5.30 -14.50 -19.56
N THR A 141 4.19 -15.25 -19.51
CA THR A 141 2.95 -14.91 -20.21
C THR A 141 2.25 -13.70 -19.55
N ALA A 142 2.28 -13.59 -18.22
CA ALA A 142 1.78 -12.43 -17.51
C ALA A 142 2.55 -11.15 -17.86
N ARG A 143 3.88 -11.24 -18.05
CA ARG A 143 4.76 -10.15 -18.51
C ARG A 143 4.47 -9.74 -19.96
N SER A 144 4.22 -10.67 -20.88
CA SER A 144 3.88 -10.33 -22.27
C SER A 144 2.47 -9.74 -22.43
N VAL A 145 1.51 -10.20 -21.61
CA VAL A 145 0.17 -9.58 -21.51
C VAL A 145 0.23 -8.23 -20.77
N PHE A 146 1.30 -7.98 -20.00
CA PHE A 146 1.58 -6.74 -19.26
C PHE A 146 1.78 -5.49 -20.15
N HIS A 147 1.56 -5.55 -21.47
CA HIS A 147 1.69 -4.41 -22.38
C HIS A 147 0.36 -3.68 -22.74
N ASN A 148 -0.82 -4.19 -22.36
CA ASN A 148 -2.13 -3.54 -22.63
C ASN A 148 -2.75 -2.88 -21.37
N GLU A 149 -2.35 -1.64 -21.03
CA GLU A 149 -2.52 -0.99 -19.71
C GLU A 149 -3.96 -0.87 -19.16
N ALA A 150 -4.98 -0.62 -19.98
CA ALA A 150 -6.33 -0.32 -19.46
C ALA A 150 -7.09 -1.52 -18.82
N ASN A 151 -6.72 -2.76 -19.17
CA ASN A 151 -7.53 -3.96 -18.86
C ASN A 151 -7.00 -4.83 -17.71
N LYS A 152 -5.94 -4.41 -17.01
CA LYS A 152 -5.17 -5.27 -16.09
C LYS A 152 -5.55 -5.13 -14.62
N ASP A 153 -5.15 -6.13 -13.85
CA ASP A 153 -5.05 -5.99 -12.40
C ASP A 153 -4.08 -4.86 -12.05
N TYR A 154 -4.44 -4.02 -11.09
CA TYR A 154 -3.55 -3.00 -10.58
C TYR A 154 -2.39 -3.66 -9.82
N LYS A 155 -1.16 -3.21 -10.09
CA LYS A 155 0.07 -3.65 -9.40
C LYS A 155 0.88 -2.48 -8.81
N GLY A 156 0.42 -1.25 -9.01
CA GLY A 156 1.15 -0.04 -8.68
C GLY A 156 2.36 0.20 -9.59
N GLU A 157 2.82 1.44 -9.62
CA GLU A 157 4.11 1.84 -10.17
C GLU A 157 5.26 1.45 -9.24
N PRO A 158 6.52 1.48 -9.70
CA PRO A 158 7.70 1.21 -8.87
C PRO A 158 7.68 1.91 -7.50
N TYR A 159 7.37 3.22 -7.44
CA TYR A 159 7.33 3.95 -6.16
C TYR A 159 6.21 3.47 -5.23
N GLU A 160 5.04 3.08 -5.76
CA GLU A 160 3.91 2.57 -4.95
C GLU A 160 4.26 1.21 -4.33
N ARG A 161 5.01 0.39 -5.06
CA ARG A 161 5.50 -0.91 -4.59
C ARG A 161 6.61 -0.73 -3.56
N ALA A 162 7.56 0.17 -3.80
CA ALA A 162 8.59 0.53 -2.84
C ALA A 162 7.96 1.02 -1.52
N MET A 163 6.93 1.87 -1.60
CA MET A 163 6.22 2.35 -0.41
C MET A 163 5.45 1.25 0.34
N ALA A 164 4.98 0.19 -0.34
CA ALA A 164 4.39 -0.96 0.35
C ALA A 164 5.42 -1.71 1.21
N TYR A 165 6.65 -1.89 0.69
CA TYR A 165 7.75 -2.44 1.48
C TYR A 165 8.21 -1.49 2.59
N TYR A 166 8.22 -0.18 2.34
CA TYR A 166 8.54 0.82 3.35
C TYR A 166 7.63 0.69 4.57
N TYR A 167 6.30 0.71 4.39
CA TYR A 167 5.38 0.56 5.51
C TYR A 167 5.47 -0.81 6.18
N ARG A 168 5.73 -1.87 5.40
CA ARG A 168 5.97 -3.21 5.96
C ARG A 168 7.24 -3.27 6.80
N GLY A 169 8.30 -2.57 6.39
CA GLY A 169 9.55 -2.39 7.11
C GLY A 169 9.37 -1.59 8.39
N LEU A 170 8.54 -0.54 8.38
CA LEU A 170 8.19 0.21 9.59
C LEU A 170 7.47 -0.67 10.63
N LEU A 171 6.59 -1.58 10.20
CA LEU A 171 5.97 -2.56 11.10
C LEU A 171 6.99 -3.53 11.71
N TYR A 172 8.00 -3.93 10.94
CA TYR A 172 9.10 -4.73 11.48
C TYR A 172 9.96 -3.95 12.48
N LEU A 173 10.28 -2.68 12.21
CA LEU A 173 10.97 -1.81 13.16
C LEU A 173 10.16 -1.64 14.44
N GLN A 174 8.85 -1.38 14.31
CA GLN A 174 7.91 -1.27 15.42
C GLN A 174 7.89 -2.53 16.29
N ALA A 175 7.98 -3.72 15.67
CA ALA A 175 8.04 -5.01 16.37
C ALA A 175 9.44 -5.37 16.91
N GLY A 176 10.47 -4.57 16.61
CA GLY A 176 11.87 -4.90 16.94
C GLY A 176 12.49 -6.00 16.09
N ASP A 177 11.87 -6.35 14.96
CA ASP A 177 12.37 -7.34 14.00
C ASP A 177 13.27 -6.66 12.96
N TYR A 178 14.45 -6.23 13.42
CA TYR A 178 15.35 -5.42 12.61
C TYR A 178 15.93 -6.17 11.39
N GLY A 179 16.00 -7.50 11.44
CA GLY A 179 16.45 -8.33 10.32
C GLY A 179 15.47 -8.27 9.15
N ASN A 180 14.18 -8.50 9.42
CA ASN A 180 13.15 -8.40 8.41
C ASN A 180 12.88 -6.94 7.99
N ALA A 181 13.06 -5.96 8.89
CA ALA A 181 13.03 -4.55 8.53
C ALA A 181 14.09 -4.23 7.47
N HIS A 182 15.36 -4.59 7.71
CA HIS A 182 16.44 -4.41 6.75
C HIS A 182 16.14 -5.06 5.39
N ALA A 183 15.60 -6.28 5.40
CA ALA A 183 15.23 -7.00 4.19
C ALA A 183 14.08 -6.31 3.42
N ALA A 184 13.06 -5.83 4.13
CA ALA A 184 11.95 -5.10 3.53
C ALA A 184 12.43 -3.81 2.85
N PHE A 185 13.26 -3.00 3.52
CA PHE A 185 13.81 -1.78 2.92
C PHE A 185 14.75 -2.06 1.74
N LYS A 186 15.49 -3.18 1.77
CA LYS A 186 16.27 -3.64 0.60
C LYS A 186 15.36 -3.98 -0.58
N GLU A 187 14.24 -4.66 -0.36
CA GLU A 187 13.31 -4.98 -1.45
C GLU A 187 12.55 -3.73 -1.93
N ALA A 188 12.31 -2.75 -1.07
CA ALA A 188 11.81 -1.44 -1.48
C ALA A 188 12.74 -0.81 -2.54
N GLU A 189 14.05 -0.84 -2.31
CA GLU A 189 15.04 -0.40 -3.30
C GLU A 189 15.08 -1.28 -4.54
N ARG A 190 14.81 -2.58 -4.43
CA ARG A 190 14.77 -3.45 -5.62
C ARG A 190 13.56 -3.16 -6.50
N GLN A 191 12.38 -2.92 -5.92
CA GLN A 191 11.20 -2.48 -6.68
C GLN A 191 11.48 -1.17 -7.41
N ASP A 192 12.36 -0.37 -6.82
CA ASP A 192 12.90 0.84 -7.38
C ASP A 192 13.71 0.56 -8.67
N THR A 193 14.58 -0.44 -8.70
CA THR A 193 15.50 -0.65 -9.84
C THR A 193 14.94 -1.47 -11.00
N LEU A 194 13.70 -1.99 -10.92
CA LEU A 194 13.13 -2.93 -11.89
C LEU A 194 12.40 -2.25 -13.08
N SER A 195 12.63 -0.98 -13.38
CA SER A 195 12.05 -0.33 -14.57
C SER A 195 12.75 -0.76 -15.87
N ASP A 196 11.98 -1.07 -16.92
CA ASP A 196 12.50 -1.56 -18.21
C ASP A 196 13.58 -0.64 -18.80
N GLY A 197 14.77 -1.19 -19.01
CA GLY A 197 15.77 -0.66 -19.94
C GLY A 197 17.11 -0.24 -19.35
N GLU A 198 17.20 0.16 -18.08
CA GLU A 198 18.43 0.74 -17.53
C GLU A 198 18.58 0.38 -16.03
N GLU A 199 19.78 -0.08 -15.65
CA GLU A 199 20.21 -0.22 -14.25
C GLU A 199 20.30 1.18 -13.62
N PHE A 200 19.19 1.70 -13.11
CA PHE A 200 19.18 2.97 -12.40
C PHE A 200 19.49 2.79 -10.91
N GLN A 201 20.19 3.80 -10.39
CA GLN A 201 20.85 3.82 -9.09
C GLN A 201 19.83 3.80 -7.95
N ALA A 202 20.22 3.23 -6.82
CA ALA A 202 19.43 3.13 -5.59
C ALA A 202 19.20 4.52 -4.95
N ASP A 203 18.42 5.37 -5.62
CA ASP A 203 18.31 6.82 -5.35
C ASP A 203 17.30 7.16 -4.26
N PHE A 204 16.60 6.17 -3.70
CA PHE A 204 15.67 6.36 -2.60
C PHE A 204 16.41 6.43 -1.25
N ALA A 205 17.07 7.55 -0.97
CA ALA A 205 17.94 7.72 0.20
C ALA A 205 17.28 7.33 1.55
N MET A 206 15.97 7.51 1.71
CA MET A 206 15.22 7.03 2.88
C MET A 206 15.37 5.51 3.09
N MET A 207 15.29 4.71 2.02
CA MET A 207 15.37 3.25 2.14
C MET A 207 16.76 2.83 2.61
N ASN A 208 17.83 3.41 2.05
CA ASN A 208 19.19 3.20 2.55
C ASN A 208 19.35 3.65 4.00
N TYR A 209 18.79 4.80 4.39
CA TYR A 209 18.85 5.25 5.77
C TYR A 209 18.21 4.24 6.73
N LEU A 210 17.05 3.70 6.38
CA LEU A 210 16.34 2.71 7.19
C LEU A 210 17.01 1.33 7.18
N ARG A 211 17.70 0.96 6.09
CA ARG A 211 18.58 -0.24 6.06
C ARG A 211 19.74 -0.09 7.03
N GLY A 212 20.39 1.09 7.06
CA GLY A 212 21.44 1.44 8.00
C GLY A 212 20.93 1.41 9.44
N TRP A 213 19.80 2.08 9.71
CA TRP A 213 19.16 2.09 11.03
C TRP A 213 18.83 0.68 11.54
N SER A 214 18.27 -0.17 10.67
CA SER A 214 17.96 -1.56 11.02
C SER A 214 19.21 -2.35 11.42
N LEU A 215 20.37 -2.11 10.80
CA LEU A 215 21.63 -2.76 11.16
C LEU A 215 22.25 -2.16 12.43
N HIS A 216 22.17 -0.83 12.60
CA HIS A 216 22.58 -0.14 13.81
C HIS A 216 21.86 -0.72 15.04
N CYS A 217 20.54 -0.91 14.97
CA CYS A 217 19.75 -1.52 16.05
C CYS A 217 20.06 -3.00 16.31
N GLN A 218 20.77 -3.67 15.40
CA GLN A 218 21.31 -5.03 15.62
C GLN A 218 22.73 -5.00 16.23
N GLY A 219 23.29 -3.83 16.53
CA GLY A 219 24.68 -3.67 16.96
C GLY A 219 25.68 -3.89 15.83
N ARG A 220 25.27 -3.74 14.56
CA ARG A 220 26.10 -3.96 13.37
C ARG A 220 26.55 -2.65 12.75
N ASP A 221 27.07 -1.73 13.56
CA ASP A 221 27.39 -0.35 13.17
C ASP A 221 28.34 -0.23 11.98
N THR A 222 29.34 -1.10 11.90
CA THR A 222 30.27 -1.13 10.75
C THR A 222 29.53 -1.40 9.44
N ALA A 223 28.56 -2.30 9.43
CA ALA A 223 27.74 -2.59 8.25
C ALA A 223 26.66 -1.52 8.04
N ALA A 224 26.15 -0.91 9.11
CA ALA A 224 25.19 0.19 9.02
C ALA A 224 25.79 1.41 8.32
N ARG A 225 27.09 1.68 8.58
CA ARG A 225 27.84 2.83 8.03
C ARG A 225 27.74 2.91 6.51
N GLU A 226 27.86 1.79 5.81
CA GLU A 226 27.75 1.69 4.35
C GLU A 226 26.43 2.27 3.84
N PHE A 227 25.31 1.92 4.47
CA PHE A 227 23.99 2.38 4.04
C PHE A 227 23.71 3.83 4.41
N PHE A 228 24.24 4.32 5.53
CA PHE A 228 24.20 5.75 5.83
C PHE A 228 25.04 6.56 4.84
N ASP A 229 26.19 6.06 4.41
CA ASP A 229 27.00 6.71 3.37
C ASP A 229 26.27 6.73 2.03
N LEU A 230 25.57 5.66 1.64
CA LEU A 230 24.72 5.65 0.45
C LEU A 230 23.57 6.67 0.56
N ALA A 231 22.89 6.73 1.70
CA ALA A 231 21.80 7.68 1.93
C ALA A 231 22.29 9.13 1.82
N THR A 232 23.40 9.48 2.50
CA THR A 232 23.98 10.84 2.47
C THR A 232 24.65 11.18 1.14
N LYS A 233 25.07 10.17 0.36
CA LYS A 233 25.52 10.38 -1.01
C LYS A 233 24.38 10.85 -1.90
N ASN A 234 23.19 10.26 -1.76
CA ASN A 234 22.03 10.52 -2.61
C ASN A 234 21.17 11.70 -2.12
N GLU A 235 21.17 11.99 -0.82
CA GLU A 235 20.54 13.17 -0.24
C GLU A 235 21.54 13.90 0.66
N LYS A 236 22.09 15.02 0.16
CA LYS A 236 23.19 15.75 0.83
C LYS A 236 22.77 16.41 2.13
N ALA A 237 21.47 16.67 2.32
CA ALA A 237 20.96 17.24 3.55
C ALA A 237 20.96 16.23 4.71
N LEU A 238 21.00 14.92 4.43
CA LEU A 238 21.05 13.90 5.47
C LEU A 238 22.39 13.89 6.20
N THR A 239 22.32 13.61 7.49
CA THR A 239 23.48 13.31 8.33
C THR A 239 23.37 11.92 8.90
N LEU A 240 24.51 11.37 9.29
CA LEU A 240 24.54 10.15 10.07
C LEU A 240 23.82 10.30 11.41
N PRO A 241 23.34 9.19 11.99
CA PRO A 241 23.01 9.17 13.40
C PRO A 241 24.21 9.58 14.27
N GLY A 242 23.94 10.33 15.33
CA GLY A 242 24.93 10.68 16.34
C GLY A 242 25.39 9.45 17.13
N GLU A 243 26.52 9.59 17.82
CA GLU A 243 27.07 8.49 18.62
C GLU A 243 26.13 8.08 19.75
N GLY A 244 25.65 6.83 19.68
CA GLY A 244 24.72 6.27 20.65
C GLY A 244 23.29 6.80 20.52
N ASP A 245 22.93 7.45 19.41
CA ASP A 245 21.53 7.69 19.06
C ASP A 245 20.80 6.35 18.97
N ASN A 246 19.65 6.24 19.62
CA ASN A 246 18.85 5.02 19.67
C ASN A 246 17.34 5.31 19.47
N VAL A 247 16.99 6.55 19.10
CA VAL A 247 15.64 6.95 18.73
C VAL A 247 15.65 7.46 17.29
N LEU A 248 14.84 6.87 16.43
CA LEU A 248 14.59 7.35 15.07
C LEU A 248 13.23 8.03 15.00
N PHE A 249 13.23 9.28 14.56
CA PHE A 249 12.04 10.00 14.15
C PHE A 249 11.91 9.95 12.64
N ILE A 250 10.70 9.64 12.16
CA ILE A 250 10.33 9.65 10.75
C ILE A 250 9.09 10.53 10.60
N ALA A 251 9.13 11.49 9.68
CA ALA A 251 7.97 12.31 9.35
C ALA A 251 7.59 12.19 7.88
N GLU A 252 6.30 12.01 7.66
CA GLU A 252 5.65 12.00 6.35
C GLU A 252 4.84 13.29 6.17
N LEU A 253 5.17 14.06 5.14
CA LEU A 253 4.52 15.34 4.84
C LEU A 253 3.83 15.33 3.48
N GLY A 254 2.77 16.15 3.37
CA GLY A 254 2.04 16.35 2.13
C GLY A 254 1.29 15.13 1.64
N ASN A 255 0.83 15.21 0.39
CA ASN A 255 0.20 14.10 -0.31
C ASN A 255 0.76 14.05 -1.73
N GLY A 256 1.01 12.85 -2.25
CA GLY A 256 1.50 12.68 -3.61
C GLY A 256 2.24 11.36 -3.78
N PRO A 257 2.64 11.03 -5.01
CA PRO A 257 2.31 11.71 -6.27
C PRO A 257 0.85 11.53 -6.70
N VAL A 258 0.45 12.27 -7.75
CA VAL A 258 -0.82 12.10 -8.45
C VAL A 258 -0.56 11.68 -9.89
N LYS A 259 -1.38 10.75 -10.40
CA LYS A 259 -1.36 10.28 -11.79
C LYS A 259 -2.35 11.06 -12.65
N ALA A 260 -1.94 11.45 -13.85
CA ALA A 260 -2.78 12.12 -14.84
C ALA A 260 -2.60 11.51 -16.24
N ARG A 261 -3.56 11.78 -17.14
CA ARG A 261 -3.49 11.37 -18.55
C ARG A 261 -3.17 12.57 -19.45
N ASP A 262 -2.47 12.32 -20.55
CA ASP A 262 -2.22 13.29 -21.61
C ASP A 262 -2.27 12.64 -23.01
N GLY A 263 -2.26 13.45 -24.07
CA GLY A 263 -2.37 13.06 -25.46
C GLY A 263 -3.81 13.00 -25.97
N ALA A 264 -3.99 13.10 -27.30
CA ALA A 264 -5.30 13.14 -27.94
C ALA A 264 -6.20 11.92 -27.67
N GLN A 265 -5.63 10.79 -27.24
CA GLN A 265 -6.36 9.58 -26.87
C GLN A 265 -6.21 9.24 -25.37
N ALA A 266 -5.70 10.16 -24.56
CA ALA A 266 -5.41 9.99 -23.13
C ALA A 266 -4.51 8.76 -22.84
N GLN A 267 -3.54 8.53 -23.73
CA GLN A 267 -2.64 7.37 -23.74
C GLN A 267 -1.31 7.61 -23.03
N LYS A 268 -0.97 8.87 -22.71
CA LYS A 268 0.24 9.20 -21.95
C LYS A 268 -0.11 9.22 -20.46
N LEU A 269 0.72 8.60 -19.62
CA LEU A 269 0.64 8.71 -18.16
C LEU A 269 1.68 9.72 -17.68
N LEU A 270 1.22 10.69 -16.89
CA LEU A 270 2.00 11.75 -16.27
C LEU A 270 1.95 11.61 -14.73
N PHE A 271 3.00 12.07 -14.06
CA PHE A 271 3.08 12.16 -12.61
C PHE A 271 3.25 13.62 -12.19
N GLN A 272 2.57 14.02 -11.13
CA GLN A 272 2.67 15.37 -10.57
C GLN A 272 2.64 15.31 -9.04
N GLY A 273 3.06 16.40 -8.38
CA GLY A 273 2.81 16.58 -6.96
C GLY A 273 1.31 16.55 -6.66
N GLY A 274 0.95 16.15 -5.43
CA GLY A 274 -0.43 16.30 -4.98
C GLY A 274 -0.83 17.77 -4.79
N ALA A 275 -2.00 17.98 -4.19
CA ALA A 275 -2.46 19.33 -3.87
C ALA A 275 -1.43 20.05 -3.00
N ASP A 276 -1.21 21.34 -3.28
CA ASP A 276 -0.32 22.20 -2.49
C ASP A 276 -0.61 22.03 -0.99
N TYR A 277 0.45 21.76 -0.24
CA TYR A 277 0.38 21.59 1.20
C TYR A 277 1.33 22.60 1.87
N PRO A 278 0.86 23.32 2.91
CA PRO A 278 1.61 24.39 3.54
C PRO A 278 2.82 23.91 4.34
N GLU A 279 2.81 22.68 4.87
CA GLU A 279 3.90 22.18 5.71
C GLU A 279 5.06 21.60 4.88
N THR A 280 6.25 22.18 4.99
CA THR A 280 7.46 21.73 4.28
C THR A 280 8.55 21.26 5.24
N LEU A 281 8.36 21.46 6.54
CA LEU A 281 9.30 21.14 7.61
C LEU A 281 8.56 20.49 8.79
N ALA A 282 9.26 19.59 9.47
CA ALA A 282 8.89 19.06 10.78
C ALA A 282 10.03 19.30 11.77
N THR A 283 9.68 19.66 13.00
CA THR A 283 10.62 19.86 14.11
C THR A 283 10.15 19.04 15.30
N ILE A 284 11.09 18.33 15.94
CA ILE A 284 10.83 17.55 17.14
C ILE A 284 11.35 18.34 18.34
N THR A 285 10.53 18.47 19.37
CA THR A 285 11.03 18.79 20.71
C THR A 285 11.10 17.50 21.50
N HIS A 286 12.33 17.06 21.78
CA HIS A 286 12.63 15.79 22.45
C HIS A 286 13.18 16.04 23.86
N SER A 287 12.73 15.28 24.86
CA SER A 287 13.23 15.37 26.22
C SER A 287 13.54 13.98 26.77
N ALA A 288 14.78 13.74 27.20
CA ALA A 288 15.25 12.47 27.74
C ALA A 288 16.11 12.67 29.00
N GLY A 289 15.54 13.33 30.02
CA GLY A 289 16.22 13.61 31.29
C GLY A 289 17.13 14.85 31.21
N GLY A 290 16.53 16.02 31.07
CA GLY A 290 17.23 17.31 30.98
C GLY A 290 16.41 18.38 30.25
N SER A 291 17.05 19.49 29.87
CA SER A 291 16.41 20.52 29.04
C SER A 291 15.97 19.93 27.69
N PRO A 292 14.74 20.24 27.21
CA PRO A 292 14.29 19.77 25.91
C PRO A 292 15.23 20.20 24.78
N ALA A 293 15.55 19.27 23.89
CA ALA A 293 16.33 19.53 22.69
C ALA A 293 15.39 19.64 21.48
N THR A 294 15.65 20.65 20.64
CA THR A 294 14.93 20.83 19.38
C THR A 294 15.73 20.19 18.25
N LEU A 295 15.11 19.24 17.55
CA LEU A 295 15.70 18.52 16.43
C LEU A 295 14.97 18.94 15.15
N ALA A 296 15.71 19.51 14.20
CA ALA A 296 15.19 19.70 12.86
C ALA A 296 15.14 18.36 12.13
N MET A 297 14.00 18.02 11.53
CA MET A 297 13.95 16.85 10.67
C MET A 297 14.59 17.17 9.33
N LEU A 298 15.45 16.27 8.87
CA LEU A 298 16.18 16.39 7.61
C LEU A 298 15.37 15.71 6.50
N PRO A 299 15.20 16.36 5.33
CA PRO A 299 14.56 15.70 4.19
C PRO A 299 15.40 14.49 3.79
N ALA A 300 14.75 13.34 3.66
CA ALA A 300 15.40 12.12 3.24
C ALA A 300 15.05 11.77 1.80
N SER A 301 13.80 11.96 1.37
CA SER A 301 13.35 11.65 0.01
C SER A 301 12.02 12.31 -0.33
N SER A 302 11.74 12.51 -1.63
CA SER A 302 10.41 12.81 -2.15
C SER A 302 9.86 11.64 -2.95
N VAL A 303 8.70 11.12 -2.55
CA VAL A 303 7.97 10.07 -3.27
C VAL A 303 7.51 10.58 -4.64
N THR A 304 7.12 11.86 -4.74
CA THR A 304 6.77 12.48 -6.02
C THR A 304 7.96 12.54 -6.96
N TYR A 305 9.13 12.96 -6.47
CA TYR A 305 10.35 12.97 -7.28
C TYR A 305 10.74 11.58 -7.75
N GLN A 306 10.59 10.56 -6.89
CA GLN A 306 10.79 9.18 -7.32
C GLN A 306 9.80 8.80 -8.42
N ALA A 307 8.53 9.19 -8.32
CA ALA A 307 7.56 8.90 -9.38
C ALA A 307 7.86 9.59 -10.72
N THR A 308 8.41 10.80 -10.73
CA THR A 308 8.70 11.55 -11.96
C THR A 308 10.04 11.22 -12.60
N THR A 309 11.01 10.70 -11.84
CA THR A 309 12.34 10.35 -12.38
C THR A 309 12.41 8.94 -12.96
N ARG A 310 11.33 8.16 -12.89
CA ARG A 310 11.30 6.73 -13.24
C ARG A 310 10.47 6.45 -14.48
N GLY A 311 10.97 5.58 -15.35
CA GLY A 311 10.29 5.14 -16.58
C GLY A 311 10.50 6.04 -17.80
N GLY A 312 11.60 6.80 -17.87
CA GLY A 312 11.96 7.64 -19.02
C GLY A 312 11.08 8.89 -19.19
N ARG A 313 10.36 9.31 -18.14
CA ARG A 313 9.33 10.35 -18.19
C ARG A 313 9.66 11.49 -17.23
N ALA A 314 10.77 12.18 -17.48
CA ALA A 314 11.09 13.40 -16.75
C ALA A 314 9.99 14.45 -17.00
N ILE A 315 9.13 14.66 -16.02
CA ILE A 315 8.45 15.94 -15.85
C ILE A 315 9.30 16.69 -14.84
N ASP A 316 10.21 17.50 -15.35
CA ASP A 316 10.69 18.63 -14.58
C ASP A 316 10.66 19.86 -15.48
N GLY A 317 9.77 20.80 -15.15
CA GLY A 317 9.48 21.95 -16.00
C GLY A 317 8.11 22.59 -15.84
N LEU A 318 7.28 22.19 -14.88
CA LEU A 318 6.01 22.87 -14.59
C LEU A 318 5.78 23.10 -13.09
N MET A 319 6.83 23.38 -12.34
CA MET A 319 6.70 23.90 -10.97
C MET A 319 7.23 25.33 -10.93
N ASN A 320 6.38 26.27 -11.37
CA ASN A 320 6.38 27.68 -10.92
C ASN A 320 5.19 28.51 -11.43
N GLY A 321 4.24 27.94 -12.17
CA GLY A 321 3.09 28.68 -12.70
C GLY A 321 1.79 28.26 -12.04
N LYS A 322 1.27 29.09 -11.13
CA LYS A 322 -0.15 29.10 -10.73
C LYS A 322 -1.02 29.24 -11.98
N ALA A 323 -1.44 28.14 -12.60
CA ALA A 323 -2.31 28.19 -13.76
C ALA A 323 -3.30 27.04 -13.73
N ASN A 324 -4.55 27.42 -13.50
CA ASN A 324 -5.75 26.59 -13.63
C ASN A 324 -5.71 25.80 -14.94
N TRP A 325 -5.46 24.49 -14.85
CA TRP A 325 -5.66 23.59 -15.99
C TRP A 325 -7.17 23.36 -16.18
N LYS A 326 -7.79 24.22 -16.98
CA LYS A 326 -9.09 23.92 -17.61
C LYS A 326 -8.82 23.17 -18.90
N GLN A 327 -9.50 22.04 -19.04
CA GLN A 327 -9.52 21.13 -20.19
C GLN A 327 -9.40 21.81 -21.56
N GLY A 328 -8.49 21.28 -22.38
CA GLY A 328 -8.48 21.43 -23.84
C GLY A 328 -7.25 22.18 -24.34
N THR A 329 -6.30 21.50 -24.98
CA THR A 329 -5.19 22.23 -25.64
C THR A 329 -4.47 21.41 -26.71
N ASP A 330 -5.03 21.37 -27.92
CA ASP A 330 -4.31 21.01 -29.15
C ASP A 330 -3.42 22.16 -29.67
N SER A 331 -3.33 23.32 -28.98
CA SER A 331 -2.66 24.51 -29.52
C SER A 331 -1.57 25.16 -28.64
N LEU A 332 -1.27 24.65 -27.43
CA LEU A 332 -0.23 25.25 -26.58
C LEU A 332 1.19 24.69 -26.82
N GLY A 333 1.31 23.51 -27.42
CA GLY A 333 2.60 22.83 -27.59
C GLY A 333 3.57 23.56 -28.52
N THR A 334 3.06 24.24 -29.55
CA THR A 334 3.90 24.89 -30.58
C THR A 334 4.48 26.23 -30.13
N ALA A 335 3.78 26.98 -29.28
CA ALA A 335 4.24 28.29 -28.82
C ALA A 335 5.40 28.19 -27.81
N LEU A 336 5.41 27.14 -26.99
CA LEU A 336 6.47 26.89 -26.00
C LEU A 336 7.79 26.44 -26.65
N MET A 337 7.75 25.81 -27.83
CA MET A 337 8.98 25.38 -28.54
C MET A 337 9.78 26.56 -29.10
N THR A 338 9.13 27.60 -29.60
CA THR A 338 9.82 28.70 -30.28
C THR A 338 10.50 29.66 -29.30
N GLN A 339 9.97 29.80 -28.09
CA GLN A 339 10.53 30.70 -27.07
C GLN A 339 11.79 30.12 -26.40
N GLY A 340 11.89 28.79 -26.28
CA GLY A 340 13.03 28.10 -25.66
C GLY A 340 14.29 28.06 -26.53
N LEU A 341 14.18 28.28 -27.85
CA LEU A 341 15.31 28.30 -28.78
C LEU A 341 16.04 29.66 -28.84
N THR A 342 15.47 30.73 -28.29
CA THR A 342 16.00 32.10 -28.46
C THR A 342 16.64 32.71 -27.20
N SER A 343 16.61 32.03 -26.05
CA SER A 343 17.21 32.54 -24.81
C SER A 343 18.64 32.02 -24.63
N THR A 344 19.62 32.92 -24.67
CA THR A 344 21.07 32.62 -24.62
C THR A 344 21.71 32.72 -23.23
N ASP A 345 20.94 32.75 -22.14
CA ASP A 345 21.50 32.82 -20.78
C ASP A 345 21.72 31.42 -20.17
N ALA A 346 22.76 31.29 -19.33
CA ALA A 346 23.20 30.02 -18.72
C ALA A 346 22.19 29.40 -17.73
N SER A 347 21.09 30.10 -17.41
CA SER A 347 19.90 29.57 -16.73
C SER A 347 18.91 28.88 -17.69
N GLY A 348 19.06 29.06 -19.00
CA GLY A 348 18.26 28.46 -20.06
C GLY A 348 18.79 27.11 -20.56
N GLY A 349 20.03 26.72 -20.21
CA GLY A 349 20.62 25.44 -20.60
C GLY A 349 19.90 24.22 -20.00
N TYR A 350 19.27 24.37 -18.84
CA TYR A 350 18.45 23.34 -18.20
C TYR A 350 17.01 23.28 -18.76
N MET A 351 16.56 24.34 -19.44
CA MET A 351 15.23 24.39 -20.06
C MET A 351 15.21 23.78 -21.48
N ALA A 352 16.37 23.65 -22.13
CA ALA A 352 16.46 23.05 -23.46
C ALA A 352 16.34 21.51 -23.44
N LEU A 353 16.59 20.86 -22.30
CA LEU A 353 16.40 19.41 -22.15
C LEU A 353 14.96 19.01 -21.84
N ALA A 354 14.12 19.95 -21.40
CA ALA A 354 12.71 19.72 -21.07
C ALA A 354 11.81 19.51 -22.31
N GLY A 355 12.25 19.98 -23.49
CA GLY A 355 11.52 19.82 -24.75
C GLY A 355 11.76 18.51 -25.50
N LEU A 356 12.81 17.77 -25.15
CA LEU A 356 13.28 16.60 -25.92
C LEU A 356 12.77 15.24 -25.39
N ALA A 357 12.04 15.21 -24.27
CA ALA A 357 11.49 13.98 -23.69
C ALA A 357 10.10 13.56 -24.24
N PHE A 358 9.52 14.33 -25.19
CA PHE A 358 8.16 14.09 -25.67
C PHE A 358 8.04 13.21 -26.93
N SER A 359 9.14 12.68 -27.49
CA SER A 359 9.11 12.01 -28.80
C SER A 359 9.11 10.47 -28.79
N MET A 360 9.12 9.80 -27.62
CA MET A 360 9.31 8.34 -27.57
C MET A 360 8.04 7.51 -27.31
N PHE A 361 6.87 7.93 -27.80
CA PHE A 361 5.73 7.02 -27.92
C PHE A 361 5.22 6.99 -29.36
N SER A 362 5.33 5.81 -29.97
CA SER A 362 4.75 5.54 -31.27
C SER A 362 3.24 5.80 -31.22
N SER A 363 2.71 6.35 -32.30
CA SER A 363 1.29 6.61 -32.57
C SER A 363 0.41 5.33 -32.63
N ALA A 364 0.87 4.22 -32.05
CA ALA A 364 0.28 2.89 -32.15
C ALA A 364 -0.51 2.44 -30.90
N MET A 365 -0.38 3.12 -29.75
CA MET A 365 -1.10 2.76 -28.51
C MET A 365 -2.53 3.33 -28.53
N LYS A 366 -3.52 2.50 -28.93
CA LYS A 366 -4.96 2.84 -28.94
C LYS A 366 -5.62 2.78 -27.54
N THR A 367 -4.88 2.49 -26.47
CA THR A 367 -5.44 2.24 -25.13
C THR A 367 -5.15 3.40 -24.17
N ARG A 368 -6.16 3.84 -23.42
CA ARG A 368 -6.01 4.85 -22.36
C ARG A 368 -5.04 4.36 -21.28
N ALA A 369 -4.24 5.29 -20.75
CA ALA A 369 -3.33 5.02 -19.64
C ALA A 369 -4.11 4.68 -18.35
N ASP A 370 -3.58 3.78 -17.54
CA ASP A 370 -4.12 3.51 -16.21
C ASP A 370 -3.66 4.59 -15.23
N ILE A 371 -4.62 5.30 -14.61
CA ILE A 371 -4.34 6.35 -13.62
C ILE A 371 -4.86 5.97 -12.23
N ARG A 372 -5.22 4.70 -12.02
CA ARG A 372 -5.43 4.20 -10.66
C ARG A 372 -4.15 4.45 -9.85
N MET A 373 -4.31 4.91 -8.63
CA MET A 373 -3.18 5.31 -7.79
C MET A 373 -3.47 5.11 -6.31
N TRP A 374 -2.40 4.91 -5.54
CA TRP A 374 -2.43 4.94 -4.09
C TRP A 374 -2.53 6.38 -3.58
N ASP A 375 -3.77 6.83 -3.45
CA ASP A 375 -4.20 8.18 -3.10
C ASP A 375 -3.89 8.63 -1.66
N GLY A 376 -3.15 7.82 -0.89
CA GLY A 376 -2.76 8.14 0.48
C GLY A 376 -1.25 8.20 0.70
N LEU A 377 -0.43 8.17 -0.35
CA LEU A 377 1.01 8.31 -0.19
C LEU A 377 1.40 9.75 0.20
N PRO A 378 2.44 9.91 1.03
CA PRO A 378 2.99 11.22 1.34
C PRO A 378 3.86 11.71 0.18
N ASP A 379 4.08 13.02 0.09
CA ASP A 379 5.06 13.56 -0.86
C ASP A 379 6.48 13.45 -0.30
N ARG A 380 6.70 13.90 0.93
CA ARG A 380 8.04 14.00 1.52
C ARG A 380 8.21 13.06 2.70
N LEU A 381 9.38 12.45 2.77
CA LEU A 381 9.83 11.66 3.89
C LEU A 381 11.03 12.35 4.54
N MET A 382 11.00 12.52 5.85
CA MET A 382 12.04 13.17 6.63
C MET A 382 12.50 12.28 7.78
N VAL A 383 13.75 12.43 8.23
CA VAL A 383 14.30 11.73 9.39
C VAL A 383 14.97 12.67 10.38
N ALA A 384 14.98 12.27 11.65
CA ALA A 384 15.90 12.79 12.65
C ALA A 384 16.28 11.65 13.61
N THR A 385 17.42 11.75 14.26
CA THR A 385 17.85 10.78 15.27
C THR A 385 18.16 11.48 16.58
N ALA A 386 18.01 10.75 17.67
CA ALA A 386 18.32 11.23 19.00
C ALA A 386 18.76 10.10 19.91
N LYS A 387 19.36 10.49 21.04
CA LYS A 387 19.70 9.60 22.13
C LYS A 387 18.69 9.73 23.26
N ALA A 388 18.17 8.59 23.70
CA ALA A 388 17.36 8.45 24.91
C ALA A 388 17.98 7.39 25.84
N THR A 389 18.37 7.81 27.03
CA THR A 389 19.05 6.96 28.03
C THR A 389 18.09 6.23 28.96
N ALA A 390 16.84 6.70 29.05
CA ALA A 390 15.79 6.15 29.89
C ALA A 390 14.47 6.06 29.10
N PRO A 391 13.57 5.09 29.41
CA PRO A 391 12.36 4.84 28.62
C PRO A 391 11.27 5.91 28.76
N ASP A 392 11.37 6.79 29.75
CA ASP A 392 10.43 7.87 30.06
C ASP A 392 10.66 9.16 29.25
N TRP A 393 11.48 9.09 28.19
CA TRP A 393 11.66 10.19 27.26
C TRP A 393 10.33 10.59 26.60
N THR A 394 10.19 11.86 26.25
CA THR A 394 8.98 12.42 25.63
C THR A 394 9.32 13.19 24.36
N TYR A 395 8.31 13.40 23.52
CA TYR A 395 8.45 14.17 22.29
C TYR A 395 7.17 14.93 21.95
N SER A 396 7.33 16.03 21.21
CA SER A 396 6.25 16.69 20.48
C SER A 396 6.72 17.07 19.09
N VAL A 397 5.80 17.12 18.13
CA VAL A 397 6.05 17.59 16.77
C VAL A 397 5.45 18.96 16.56
N ALA A 398 6.18 19.82 15.84
CA ALA A 398 5.64 21.02 15.20
C ALA A 398 5.89 20.95 13.69
N TYR A 399 4.91 21.40 12.91
CA TYR A 399 5.00 21.51 11.47
C TYR A 399 5.12 22.98 11.07
N ALA A 400 5.91 23.25 10.03
CA ALA A 400 6.10 24.61 9.52
C ALA A 400 6.22 24.62 7.99
N GLY A 401 5.96 25.77 7.40
CA GLY A 401 6.02 26.03 5.97
C GLY A 401 6.75 27.33 5.65
N GLU A 402 6.72 27.71 4.37
CA GLU A 402 7.27 29.00 3.90
C GLU A 402 6.64 30.22 4.60
N LYS A 403 5.38 30.09 5.05
CA LYS A 403 4.62 31.16 5.72
C LYS A 403 4.69 31.11 7.25
N GLY A 404 5.51 30.23 7.82
CA GLY A 404 5.63 30.03 9.26
C GLY A 404 4.95 28.75 9.77
N PRO A 405 4.61 28.68 11.08
CA PRO A 405 4.01 27.48 11.69
C PRO A 405 2.70 27.07 11.03
N VAL A 406 2.48 25.75 10.96
CA VAL A 406 1.26 25.15 10.41
C VAL A 406 0.63 24.27 11.49
N GLU A 407 -0.56 24.65 11.94
CA GLU A 407 -1.32 23.87 12.92
C GLU A 407 -1.93 22.63 12.26
N LEU A 408 -1.40 21.45 12.59
CA LEU A 408 -1.88 20.16 12.13
C LEU A 408 -1.92 19.20 13.31
N THR A 409 -3.03 18.47 13.45
CA THR A 409 -3.13 17.41 14.46
C THR A 409 -2.17 16.26 14.15
N GLY A 410 -1.99 15.95 12.86
CA GLY A 410 -1.19 14.83 12.40
C GLY A 410 -1.61 13.49 13.00
N GLN A 411 -0.72 12.52 12.88
CA GLN A 411 -0.77 11.25 13.58
C GLN A 411 0.64 10.83 13.97
N THR A 412 0.75 10.04 15.03
CA THR A 412 2.03 9.49 15.47
C THR A 412 1.88 8.08 16.00
N MET A 413 2.90 7.28 15.76
CA MET A 413 3.13 5.99 16.38
C MET A 413 4.50 6.04 17.06
N ARG A 414 4.58 5.57 18.30
CA ARG A 414 5.84 5.31 18.98
C ARG A 414 5.90 3.84 19.37
N ALA A 415 7.08 3.25 19.20
CA ALA A 415 7.40 1.96 19.77
C ALA A 415 8.84 1.97 20.32
N ASP A 416 9.02 1.34 21.46
CA ASP A 416 10.29 1.23 22.18
C ASP A 416 10.74 -0.24 22.27
N PRO A 417 11.01 -0.94 21.15
CA PRO A 417 11.62 -2.25 21.22
C PRO A 417 13.02 -2.15 21.84
N LYS A 418 13.51 -3.26 22.40
CA LYS A 418 14.63 -3.28 23.36
C LYS A 418 15.91 -2.54 22.93
N ALA A 419 16.23 -2.46 21.64
CA ALA A 419 17.50 -1.89 21.17
C ALA A 419 17.36 -0.42 20.72
N CYS A 420 16.37 -0.13 19.87
CA CYS A 420 16.10 1.20 19.36
C CYS A 420 14.62 1.51 19.44
N SER A 421 14.30 2.76 19.74
CA SER A 421 12.95 3.29 19.64
C SER A 421 12.70 3.90 18.27
N ILE A 422 11.45 3.86 17.84
CA ILE A 422 10.99 4.50 16.60
C ILE A 422 9.77 5.37 16.89
N VAL A 423 9.77 6.55 16.29
CA VAL A 423 8.62 7.43 16.20
C VAL A 423 8.33 7.65 14.72
N TRP A 424 7.17 7.19 14.29
CA TRP A 424 6.61 7.55 13.00
C TRP A 424 5.58 8.65 13.19
N MET A 425 5.59 9.61 12.28
CA MET A 425 4.70 10.75 12.30
C MET A 425 4.21 11.05 10.90
N ARG A 426 2.97 11.50 10.80
CA ARG A 426 2.38 11.92 9.54
C ARG A 426 1.59 13.18 9.72
N SER A 427 1.87 14.20 8.91
CA SER A 427 1.20 15.51 9.02
C SER A 427 -0.28 15.43 8.63
N ARG A 428 -0.62 14.51 7.71
CA ARG A 428 -1.94 14.38 7.08
C ARG A 428 -2.42 12.94 7.12
N PRO A 429 -3.22 12.56 8.14
CA PRO A 429 -3.88 11.25 8.22
C PRO A 429 -4.59 10.87 6.92
N VAL A 430 -4.57 9.58 6.57
CA VAL A 430 -5.26 9.12 5.37
C VAL A 430 -6.77 9.23 5.52
N ALA A 431 -7.42 9.77 4.48
CA ALA A 431 -8.86 9.84 4.37
C ALA A 431 -9.28 9.25 3.01
N TYR A 432 -9.59 7.96 3.01
CA TYR A 432 -9.95 7.25 1.79
C TYR A 432 -11.44 7.35 1.46
N GLY A 433 -11.73 7.74 0.22
CA GLY A 433 -13.05 7.58 -0.37
C GLY A 433 -13.37 6.12 -0.66
N LYS A 434 -14.68 5.79 -0.72
CA LYS A 434 -15.15 4.44 -1.13
C LYS A 434 -14.72 4.10 -2.56
N THR A 435 -14.66 5.11 -3.43
CA THR A 435 -14.22 5.00 -4.81
C THR A 435 -12.70 4.94 -4.89
N ILE A 436 -12.21 4.23 -5.91
CA ILE A 436 -10.80 4.20 -6.25
C ILE A 436 -10.53 5.36 -7.20
N VAL A 437 -9.59 6.23 -6.84
CA VAL A 437 -9.19 7.33 -7.70
C VAL A 437 -8.58 6.77 -8.99
N GLY A 438 -9.02 7.30 -10.14
CA GLY A 438 -8.54 6.88 -11.46
C GLY A 438 -9.18 5.62 -12.03
N GLU A 439 -10.09 4.96 -11.31
CA GLU A 439 -10.87 3.83 -11.81
C GLU A 439 -11.83 4.25 -12.93
N ASP A 440 -11.94 3.45 -13.98
CA ASP A 440 -12.92 3.64 -15.06
C ASP A 440 -14.08 2.67 -14.86
N ASP A 441 -15.23 3.17 -14.43
CA ASP A 441 -16.43 2.37 -14.12
C ASP A 441 -16.90 1.54 -15.32
N GLY A 442 -16.73 2.05 -16.54
CA GLY A 442 -17.09 1.35 -17.78
C GLY A 442 -16.16 0.15 -18.02
N VAL A 443 -14.86 0.34 -17.84
CA VAL A 443 -13.87 -0.75 -17.90
C VAL A 443 -14.13 -1.76 -16.79
N ALA A 444 -14.32 -1.30 -15.55
CA ALA A 444 -14.59 -2.18 -14.40
C ALA A 444 -15.85 -3.03 -14.64
N ALA A 445 -16.95 -2.43 -15.10
CA ALA A 445 -18.18 -3.13 -15.43
C ALA A 445 -18.02 -4.12 -16.58
N SER A 446 -17.24 -3.76 -17.62
CA SER A 446 -16.94 -4.65 -18.75
C SER A 446 -16.12 -5.87 -18.31
N GLN A 447 -15.08 -5.66 -17.51
CA GLN A 447 -14.23 -6.75 -17.00
C GLN A 447 -14.99 -7.67 -16.04
N ALA A 448 -15.84 -7.11 -15.18
CA ALA A 448 -16.61 -7.87 -14.19
C ALA A 448 -17.57 -8.91 -14.80
N ARG A 449 -17.94 -8.76 -16.08
CA ARG A 449 -18.82 -9.70 -16.81
C ARG A 449 -18.07 -10.90 -17.40
N LYS A 450 -16.73 -10.88 -17.41
CA LYS A 450 -15.94 -11.95 -18.04
C LYS A 450 -15.83 -13.15 -17.09
N LYS A 451 -16.13 -14.35 -17.59
CA LYS A 451 -16.10 -15.59 -16.80
C LYS A 451 -14.79 -15.81 -16.02
N PRO A 452 -13.59 -15.60 -16.60
CA PRO A 452 -12.34 -15.74 -15.85
C PRO A 452 -12.22 -14.74 -14.68
N VAL A 453 -12.73 -13.52 -14.85
CA VAL A 453 -12.73 -12.48 -13.81
C VAL A 453 -13.73 -12.82 -12.70
N ILE A 454 -14.90 -13.34 -13.06
CA ILE A 454 -15.91 -13.81 -12.10
C ILE A 454 -15.33 -14.91 -11.21
N ASP A 455 -14.68 -15.92 -11.81
CA ASP A 455 -14.09 -17.03 -11.06
C ASP A 455 -12.95 -16.56 -10.15
N LYS A 456 -12.10 -15.66 -10.67
CA LYS A 456 -11.02 -15.04 -9.90
C LYS A 456 -11.56 -14.25 -8.70
N ASN A 457 -12.60 -13.45 -8.89
CA ASN A 457 -13.24 -12.68 -7.83
C ASN A 457 -13.92 -13.58 -6.79
N ARG A 458 -14.52 -14.69 -7.21
CA ARG A 458 -15.09 -15.69 -6.29
C ARG A 458 -14.02 -16.32 -5.41
N ALA A 459 -12.91 -16.77 -6.01
CA ALA A 459 -11.78 -17.34 -5.29
C ALA A 459 -11.18 -16.32 -4.31
N PHE A 460 -11.02 -15.07 -4.76
CA PHE A 460 -10.53 -13.98 -3.92
C PHE A 460 -11.41 -13.75 -2.69
N ARG A 461 -12.73 -13.62 -2.87
CA ARG A 461 -13.67 -13.42 -1.75
C ARG A 461 -13.70 -14.60 -0.79
N THR A 462 -13.65 -15.83 -1.33
CA THR A 462 -13.57 -17.04 -0.50
C THR A 462 -12.32 -17.01 0.38
N ALA A 463 -11.17 -16.59 -0.17
CA ALA A 463 -9.93 -16.44 0.60
C ALA A 463 -10.05 -15.36 1.68
N LEU A 464 -10.68 -14.21 1.38
CA LEU A 464 -10.93 -13.15 2.35
C LEU A 464 -11.89 -13.59 3.49
N GLU A 465 -12.92 -14.37 3.16
CA GLU A 465 -13.89 -14.88 4.13
C GLU A 465 -13.29 -15.95 5.05
N GLY A 466 -12.38 -16.78 4.53
CA GLY A 466 -11.68 -17.80 5.31
C GLY A 466 -10.61 -17.25 6.26
N GLN A 467 -10.36 -15.94 6.22
CA GLN A 467 -9.31 -15.32 6.99
C GLN A 467 -9.77 -14.89 8.39
N VAL A 468 -9.09 -15.44 9.39
CA VAL A 468 -9.17 -15.01 10.79
C VAL A 468 -8.05 -14.01 11.04
N LEU A 469 -8.40 -12.79 11.47
CA LEU A 469 -7.47 -11.69 11.79
C LEU A 469 -7.30 -11.53 13.30
#